data_AF-A0A3M1VN64-F1
#
_entry.id   AF-A0A3M1VN64-F1
#
_cell.length_a   1.000
_cell.length_b   1.000
_cell.length_c   1.000
_cell.angle_alpha   90.00
_cell.angle_beta   90.00
_cell.angle_gamma   90.00
#
_symmetry.space_group_name_H-M   'P 1'
#
loop_
_entity.id
_entity.type
_entity.pdbx_description
1 polymer ?
#
loop_
_entity_poly.entity_id
_entity_poly.type
_entity_poly.pdbx_seq_one_letter_code
_entity_poly.pdbx_strand_id
1 'polypeptide(L)'
;MDIRRFRALSSRHRALVAVATLLDGHEASVYLESDAVHGGALSKAAAELAAQDPELRMPLIGSFLRGALGDLAAKEEAKKE
;
A
#
# COMPACT_ATOMS: atom_id res chain seq x y z
N MET A 1 14.97 -2.86 -6.91
CA MET A 1 15.10 -3.27 -5.48
C MET A 1 13.75 -3.70 -4.86
N ASP A 2 12.59 -3.55 -5.54
CA ASP A 2 11.26 -3.82 -4.96
C ASP A 2 10.75 -5.25 -4.98
N ILE A 3 11.16 -6.08 -5.96
CA ILE A 3 10.55 -7.41 -6.15
C ILE A 3 10.83 -8.39 -4.99
N ARG A 4 11.96 -8.22 -4.29
CA ARG A 4 12.32 -9.04 -3.12
C ARG A 4 11.43 -8.71 -1.92
N ARG A 5 11.17 -7.42 -1.68
CA ARG A 5 10.27 -6.95 -0.61
C ARG A 5 8.84 -7.37 -0.86
N PHE A 6 8.36 -7.22 -2.09
CA PHE A 6 7.04 -7.69 -2.48
C PHE A 6 6.86 -9.20 -2.27
N ARG A 7 7.87 -10.02 -2.61
CA ARG A 7 7.82 -11.47 -2.41
C ARG A 7 7.89 -11.89 -0.94
N ALA A 8 8.48 -11.06 -0.07
CA ALA A 8 8.56 -11.32 1.37
C ALA A 8 7.21 -11.09 2.09
N LEU A 9 6.27 -10.39 1.45
CA LEU A 9 4.94 -10.15 2.00
C LEU A 9 4.07 -11.41 1.99
N SER A 10 3.20 -11.52 3.00
CA SER A 10 2.13 -12.51 3.03
C SER A 10 1.23 -12.39 1.78
N SER A 11 0.58 -13.49 1.40
CA SER A 11 -0.30 -13.54 0.23
C SER A 11 -1.41 -12.48 0.28
N ARG A 12 -1.92 -12.17 1.49
CA ARG A 12 -2.91 -11.11 1.75
C ARG A 12 -2.39 -9.72 1.38
N HIS A 13 -1.20 -9.35 1.86
CA HIS A 13 -0.59 -8.06 1.56
C HIS A 13 -0.25 -7.89 0.07
N ARG A 14 0.15 -8.98 -0.61
CA ARG A 14 0.35 -8.95 -2.07
C ARG A 14 -0.94 -8.70 -2.84
N ALA A 15 -2.05 -9.31 -2.40
CA ALA A 15 -3.37 -9.06 -2.98
C ALA A 15 -3.82 -7.61 -2.78
N LEU A 16 -3.59 -7.03 -1.60
CA LEU A 16 -3.92 -5.62 -1.33
C LEU A 16 -3.11 -4.65 -2.19
N VAL A 17 -1.82 -4.89 -2.40
CA VAL A 17 -1.00 -4.08 -3.31
C VAL A 17 -1.54 -4.17 -4.74
N ALA A 18 -1.94 -5.36 -5.20
CA ALA A 18 -2.54 -5.54 -6.52
C ALA A 18 -3.86 -4.75 -6.64
N VAL A 19 -4.73 -4.80 -5.63
CA VAL A 19 -5.99 -4.03 -5.59
C VAL A 19 -5.74 -2.52 -5.56
N ALA A 20 -4.82 -2.04 -4.72
CA ALA A 20 -4.46 -0.63 -4.64
C ALA A 20 -3.77 -0.09 -5.91
N THR A 21 -3.12 -0.96 -6.70
CA THR A 21 -2.56 -0.58 -8.01
C THR A 21 -3.64 -0.45 -9.08
N LEU A 22 -4.77 -1.15 -8.92
CA LEU A 22 -5.89 -1.18 -9.87
C LEU A 22 -6.95 -0.10 -9.60
N LEU A 23 -7.00 0.44 -8.39
CA LEU A 23 -7.99 1.44 -7.97
C LEU A 23 -7.37 2.84 -7.94
N ASP A 24 -8.14 3.86 -8.35
CA ASP A 24 -7.80 5.25 -8.00
C ASP A 24 -7.81 5.37 -6.47
N GLY A 25 -6.89 6.15 -5.89
CA GLY A 25 -6.57 6.12 -4.45
C GLY A 25 -7.78 6.30 -3.53
N HIS A 26 -8.86 6.90 -4.04
CA HIS A 26 -10.12 7.13 -3.34
C HIS A 26 -10.96 5.85 -3.12
N GLU A 27 -10.92 4.88 -4.04
CA GLU A 27 -11.61 3.59 -3.87
C GLU A 27 -10.73 2.60 -3.12
N ALA A 28 -9.41 2.74 -3.23
CA ALA A 28 -8.45 1.88 -2.54
C ALA A 28 -8.59 1.96 -1.00
N SER A 29 -8.74 3.17 -0.43
CA SER A 29 -8.90 3.34 1.03
C SER A 29 -10.12 2.61 1.58
N VAL A 30 -11.26 2.72 0.89
CA VAL A 30 -12.52 2.05 1.26
C VAL A 30 -12.38 0.53 1.20
N TYR A 31 -11.71 0.00 0.17
CA TYR A 31 -11.43 -1.43 0.09
C TYR A 31 -10.50 -1.91 1.22
N LEU A 32 -9.54 -1.07 1.62
CA LEU A 32 -8.53 -1.40 2.64
C LEU A 32 -9.06 -1.33 4.08
N GLU A 33 -10.10 -0.54 4.35
CA GLU A 33 -10.75 -0.47 5.68
C GLU A 33 -11.36 -1.80 6.12
N SER A 34 -11.79 -2.64 5.16
CA SER A 34 -12.31 -3.97 5.45
C SER A 34 -11.25 -4.97 5.95
N ASP A 35 -9.95 -4.66 5.80
CA ASP A 35 -8.82 -5.56 6.07
C ASP A 35 -8.05 -5.17 7.35
N ALA A 36 -8.81 -4.85 8.40
CA ALA A 36 -8.46 -4.12 9.63
C ALA A 36 -7.30 -4.64 10.52
N VAL A 37 -6.52 -5.64 10.13
CA VAL A 37 -5.40 -6.15 10.96
C VAL A 37 -4.04 -5.60 10.51
N HIS A 38 -3.90 -5.12 9.27
CA HIS A 38 -2.63 -4.60 8.74
C HIS A 38 -2.75 -3.41 7.77
N GLY A 39 -3.98 -2.98 7.44
CA GLY A 39 -4.27 -2.03 6.35
C GLY A 39 -3.78 -0.59 6.53
N GLY A 40 -3.31 -0.18 7.71
CA GLY A 40 -3.01 1.24 7.98
C GLY A 40 -1.96 1.88 7.08
N ALA A 41 -0.91 1.16 6.68
CA ALA A 41 0.15 1.71 5.82
C ALA A 41 -0.31 1.90 4.37
N LEU A 42 -1.08 0.94 3.83
CA LEU A 42 -1.66 1.04 2.49
C LEU A 42 -2.80 2.04 2.44
N SER A 43 -3.63 2.09 3.49
CA SER A 43 -4.70 3.08 3.62
C SER A 43 -4.15 4.50 3.69
N LYS A 44 -3.04 4.70 4.41
CA LYS A 44 -2.33 5.97 4.47
C LYS A 44 -1.81 6.38 3.10
N ALA A 45 -1.11 5.49 2.39
CA ALA A 45 -0.61 5.77 1.05
C ALA A 45 -1.73 6.04 0.03
N ALA A 46 -2.86 5.34 0.13
CA ALA A 46 -4.05 5.59 -0.69
C ALA A 46 -4.63 6.99 -0.43
N ALA A 47 -4.74 7.40 0.83
CA ALA A 47 -5.20 8.73 1.21
C ALA A 47 -4.22 9.84 0.77
N GLU A 48 -2.92 9.63 0.95
CA GLU A 48 -1.88 10.58 0.51
C GLU A 48 -1.85 10.76 -1.00
N LEU A 49 -2.08 9.67 -1.75
CA LEU A 49 -2.21 9.70 -3.21
C LEU A 49 -3.50 10.42 -3.63
N ALA A 50 -4.64 10.13 -3.01
CA ALA A 50 -5.91 10.78 -3.31
C ALA A 50 -5.88 12.30 -3.03
N ALA A 51 -5.09 12.73 -2.05
CA ALA A 51 -4.86 14.14 -1.72
C ALA A 51 -4.00 14.89 -2.76
N GLN A 52 -3.33 14.18 -3.67
CA GLN A 52 -2.63 14.84 -4.79
C GLN A 52 -3.60 15.25 -5.90
N ASP A 53 -3.19 16.26 -6.66
CA ASP A 53 -3.88 16.65 -7.89
C ASP A 53 -4.01 15.43 -8.83
N PRO A 54 -5.17 15.26 -9.52
CA PRO A 54 -5.42 14.10 -10.37
C PRO A 54 -4.30 13.80 -11.39
N GLU A 55 -3.70 14.86 -11.95
CA GLU A 55 -2.60 14.76 -12.91
C GLU A 55 -1.31 14.21 -12.30
N LEU A 56 -1.11 14.38 -10.99
CA LEU A 56 0.08 13.95 -10.25
C LEU A 56 -0.06 12.56 -9.63
N ARG A 57 -1.28 12.01 -9.54
CA ARG A 57 -1.53 10.69 -8.94
C ARG A 57 -0.78 9.58 -9.68
N MET A 58 -0.99 9.46 -10.99
CA MET A 58 -0.35 8.40 -11.78
C MET A 58 1.19 8.47 -11.82
N PRO A 59 1.81 9.66 -11.95
CA PRO A 59 3.25 9.80 -11.82
C PRO A 59 3.80 9.39 -10.45
N LEU A 60 3.07 9.68 -9.37
CA LEU A 60 3.55 9.49 -7.99
C LEU A 60 3.14 8.16 -7.35
N ILE A 61 2.20 7.42 -7.94
CA ILE A 61 1.66 6.16 -7.40
C ILE A 61 2.75 5.17 -6.99
N GLY A 62 3.80 5.03 -7.82
CA GLY A 62 4.91 4.12 -7.53
C GLY A 62 5.69 4.52 -6.27
N SER A 63 5.82 5.83 -5.99
CA SER A 63 6.55 6.32 -4.81
C SER A 63 5.75 6.09 -3.53
N PHE A 64 4.45 6.38 -3.53
CA PHE A 64 3.56 6.09 -2.40
C PHE A 64 3.47 4.59 -2.11
N LEU A 65 3.37 3.76 -3.15
CA LEU A 65 3.36 2.30 -3.00
C LEU A 65 4.66 1.77 -2.40
N ARG A 66 5.83 2.25 -2.86
CA ARG A 66 7.13 1.85 -2.28
C ARG A 66 7.27 2.26 -0.81
N GLY A 67 6.75 3.43 -0.44
CA GLY A 67 6.68 3.88 0.96
C GLY A 67 5.85 2.93 1.82
N ALA A 68 4.62 2.64 1.41
CA ALA A 68 3.74 1.71 2.13
C ALA A 68 4.31 0.29 2.22
N LEU A 69 5.00 -0.19 1.17
CA LEU A 69 5.70 -1.47 1.18
C LEU A 69 6.83 -1.50 2.22
N GLY A 70 7.56 -0.39 2.37
CA GLY A 70 8.58 -0.25 3.41
C GLY A 70 7.98 -0.34 4.82
N ASP A 71 6.91 0.41 5.06
CA ASP A 71 6.22 0.43 6.35
C ASP A 71 5.60 -0.93 6.71
N LEU A 72 5.03 -1.63 5.73
CA LEU A 72 4.50 -2.99 5.91
C LEU A 72 5.60 -3.99 6.25
N ALA A 73 6.72 -3.95 5.52
CA ALA A 73 7.84 -4.85 5.76
C ALA A 73 8.42 -4.64 7.17
N ALA A 74 8.62 -3.39 7.59
CA ALA A 74 9.11 -3.06 8.93
C ALA A 74 8.16 -3.56 10.03
N LYS A 75 6.84 -3.43 9.83
CA LYS A 75 5.83 -3.94 10.79
C LYS A 75 5.82 -5.46 10.91
N GLU A 76 6.05 -6.19 9.81
CA GLU A 76 6.12 -7.65 9.83
C GLU A 76 7.40 -8.17 10.48
N GLU A 77 8.52 -7.45 10.35
CA GLU A 77 9.77 -7.75 11.05
C GLU A 77 9.62 -7.53 12.56
N ALA A 78 9.05 -6.39 12.97
CA ALA A 78 8.81 -6.07 14.39
C ALA A 78 7.81 -7.02 15.09
N LYS A 79 7.04 -7.81 14.34
CA LYS A 79 6.08 -8.80 14.87
C LYS A 79 6.70 -10.19 15.08
N LYS A 80 7.92 -10.40 14.56
CA LYS A 80 8.65 -11.68 14.65
C LYS A 80 9.68 -11.72 15.79
N GLU A 81 10.04 -10.56 16.33
CA GLU A 81 10.73 -10.41 17.63
C GLU A 81 9.75 -10.52 18.79
#